data_AF-A0AA97E1I3-F1
#
_entry.id   AF-A0AA97E1I3-F1
#
_cell.length_a   1.000
_cell.length_b   1.000
_cell.length_c   1.000
_cell.angle_alpha   90.00
_cell.angle_beta   90.00
_cell.angle_gamma   90.00
#
_symmetry.space_group_name_H-M   'P 1'
#
loop_
_entity.id
_entity.type
_entity.pdbx_description
1 polymer ?
#
loop_
_entity_poly.entity_id
_entity_poly.type
_entity_poly.pdbx_seq_one_letter_code
_entity_poly.pdbx_strand_id
1 'polypeptide(L)'
;MYLVRPVDFADLPALERLAQQAGIGITNFPANRDRLNDKIASSRRSFQMDVVQPGDESYLFVLVDTSTDEIVGCCGIDAMVGIETPFYSYRIDEVVHASPQLQIHNRIPALFLCHDYSGTSRLIALVVDKAHQNQTAMSLLSKARLLFIARYPERFTKRIFVELRGESDKHGYSAFWDALGKHFFSMDFQKADYLSGVSNKHFIADLMPRYPIYVPTLPENAQDVIGVIHEDSSQSADILLDEGFEFRGYVDIFDAGTNH
;
A
#
# COMPACT_ATOMS: atom_id res chain seq x y z
N MET A 1 4.60 28.22 -1.34
CA MET A 1 5.06 27.53 -0.11
C MET A 1 4.10 26.38 0.14
N TYR A 2 4.58 25.24 0.63
CA TYR A 2 3.69 24.11 0.89
C TYR A 2 3.21 24.08 2.35
N LEU A 3 1.94 23.71 2.53
CA LEU A 3 1.31 23.49 3.84
C LEU A 3 0.65 22.11 3.85
N VAL A 4 0.87 21.32 4.90
CA VAL A 4 0.13 20.08 5.14
C VAL A 4 -0.96 20.34 6.17
N ARG A 5 -2.20 19.95 5.85
CA ARG A 5 -3.34 20.05 6.78
C ARG A 5 -4.25 18.83 6.68
N PRO A 6 -5.08 18.55 7.71
CA PRO A 6 -6.17 17.60 7.59
C PRO A 6 -7.07 17.90 6.39
N VAL A 7 -7.60 16.84 5.80
CA VAL A 7 -8.55 16.92 4.68
C VAL A 7 -9.91 17.45 5.13
N ASP A 8 -10.61 18.14 4.23
CA ASP A 8 -12.01 18.54 4.36
C ASP A 8 -12.84 18.09 3.14
N PHE A 9 -14.17 18.08 3.26
CA PHE A 9 -15.11 17.72 2.18
C PHE A 9 -14.96 18.63 0.95
N ALA A 10 -14.55 19.89 1.16
CA ALA A 10 -14.26 20.81 0.07
C ALA A 10 -13.08 20.34 -0.82
N ASP A 11 -12.21 19.47 -0.31
CA ASP A 11 -11.04 18.97 -1.05
C ASP A 11 -11.37 17.80 -1.99
N LEU A 12 -12.59 17.24 -1.91
CA LEU A 12 -12.99 16.06 -2.67
C LEU A 12 -12.70 16.17 -4.19
N PRO A 13 -13.01 17.29 -4.89
CA PRO A 13 -12.69 17.41 -6.31
C PRO A 13 -11.20 17.32 -6.62
N ALA A 14 -10.34 17.83 -5.74
CA ALA A 14 -8.90 17.76 -5.92
C ALA A 14 -8.37 16.35 -5.64
N LEU A 15 -8.94 15.65 -4.65
CA LEU A 15 -8.60 14.25 -4.40
C LEU A 15 -9.00 13.34 -5.56
N GLU A 16 -10.15 13.57 -6.19
CA GLU A 16 -10.56 12.83 -7.39
C GLU A 16 -9.56 13.02 -8.52
N ARG A 17 -9.11 14.27 -8.77
CA ARG A 17 -8.09 14.57 -9.77
C ARG A 17 -6.77 13.84 -9.45
N LEU A 18 -6.31 13.92 -8.20
CA LEU A 18 -5.08 13.25 -7.76
C LEU A 18 -5.19 11.72 -7.92
N ALA A 19 -6.33 11.14 -7.56
CA ALA A 19 -6.55 9.69 -7.66
C ALA A 19 -6.55 9.22 -9.13
N GLN A 20 -7.13 10.00 -10.03
CA GLN A 20 -7.07 9.72 -11.47
C GLN A 20 -5.63 9.80 -12.03
N GLN A 21 -4.83 10.76 -11.54
CA GLN A 21 -3.42 10.90 -11.95
C GLN A 21 -2.52 9.79 -11.40
N ALA A 22 -2.81 9.29 -10.19
CA ALA A 22 -1.99 8.28 -9.53
C ALA A 22 -2.01 6.92 -10.25
N GLY A 23 -3.10 6.64 -10.99
CA GLY A 23 -3.21 5.46 -11.83
C GLY A 23 -3.56 4.19 -11.06
N ILE A 24 -3.34 3.05 -11.72
CA ILE A 24 -3.62 1.70 -11.21
C ILE A 24 -2.61 1.36 -10.11
N GLY A 25 -2.94 0.48 -9.16
CA GLY A 25 -1.99 -0.02 -8.15
C GLY A 25 -1.95 0.80 -6.85
N ILE A 26 -2.73 1.89 -6.73
CA ILE A 26 -2.90 2.63 -5.47
C ILE A 26 -4.29 2.36 -4.89
N THR A 27 -4.54 1.11 -4.51
CA THR A 27 -5.84 0.65 -3.99
C THR A 27 -6.30 1.37 -2.72
N ASN A 28 -5.37 1.91 -1.93
CA ASN A 28 -5.68 2.67 -0.72
C ASN A 28 -6.15 4.12 -1.00
N PHE A 29 -6.09 4.58 -2.26
CA PHE A 29 -6.57 5.88 -2.73
C PHE A 29 -7.24 5.76 -4.12
N PRO A 30 -8.38 5.06 -4.22
CA PRO A 30 -9.00 4.74 -5.51
C PRO A 30 -9.64 5.97 -6.16
N ALA A 31 -9.62 6.02 -7.49
CA ALA A 31 -10.34 7.01 -8.31
C ALA A 31 -11.86 6.79 -8.29
N ASN A 32 -12.46 6.82 -7.10
CA ASN A 32 -13.88 6.61 -6.87
C ASN A 32 -14.41 7.64 -5.87
N ARG A 33 -15.35 8.48 -6.34
CA ARG A 33 -15.90 9.61 -5.57
C ARG A 33 -16.44 9.21 -4.21
N ASP A 34 -17.28 8.17 -4.18
CA ASP A 34 -17.96 7.75 -2.95
C ASP A 34 -16.94 7.25 -1.92
N ARG A 35 -15.93 6.50 -2.37
CA ARG A 35 -14.84 6.03 -1.50
C ARG A 35 -13.94 7.14 -1.00
N LEU A 36 -13.63 8.13 -1.84
CA LEU A 36 -12.89 9.30 -1.40
C LEU A 36 -13.71 10.10 -0.37
N ASN A 37 -15.02 10.25 -0.58
CA ASN A 37 -15.91 10.89 0.38
C ASN A 37 -15.97 10.14 1.72
N ASP A 38 -16.07 8.80 1.69
CA ASP A 38 -16.02 7.94 2.88
C ASP A 38 -14.70 8.11 3.65
N LYS A 39 -13.57 8.21 2.93
CA LYS A 39 -12.25 8.45 3.51
C LYS A 39 -12.16 9.83 4.19
N ILE A 40 -12.67 10.88 3.55
CA ILE A 40 -12.75 12.22 4.17
C ILE A 40 -13.60 12.16 5.45
N ALA A 41 -14.78 11.56 5.39
CA ALA A 41 -15.68 11.45 6.52
C ALA A 41 -15.03 10.68 7.69
N SER A 42 -14.38 9.55 7.40
CA SER A 42 -13.67 8.76 8.41
C SER A 42 -12.51 9.53 9.00
N SER A 43 -11.72 10.23 8.19
CA SER A 43 -10.63 11.06 8.68
C SER A 43 -11.07 12.17 9.60
N ARG A 44 -12.14 12.90 9.24
CA ARG A 44 -12.69 13.95 10.10
C ARG A 44 -13.16 13.40 11.44
N ARG A 45 -13.81 12.23 11.45
CA ARG A 45 -14.21 11.56 12.69
C ARG A 45 -12.98 11.22 13.54
N SER A 46 -11.97 10.60 12.95
CA SER A 46 -10.73 10.21 13.65
C SER A 46 -9.99 11.38 14.29
N PHE A 47 -9.93 12.54 13.63
CA PHE A 47 -9.33 13.76 14.22
C PHE A 47 -10.11 14.31 15.42
N GLN A 48 -11.40 14.01 15.55
CA GLN A 48 -12.26 14.48 16.64
C GLN A 48 -12.36 13.49 17.80
N MET A 49 -11.91 12.25 17.60
CA MET A 49 -11.97 11.22 18.64
C MET A 49 -10.88 11.44 19.68
N ASP A 50 -11.25 11.29 20.96
CA ASP A 50 -10.31 11.11 22.06
C ASP A 50 -9.84 9.65 22.08
N VAL A 51 -8.63 9.42 21.59
CA VAL A 51 -8.07 8.09 21.38
C VAL A 51 -7.08 7.77 22.49
N VAL A 52 -7.29 6.65 23.18
CA VAL A 52 -6.40 6.15 24.25
C VAL A 52 -5.59 4.92 23.82
N GLN A 53 -5.97 4.30 22.71
CA GLN A 53 -5.26 3.20 22.05
C GLN A 53 -5.67 3.16 20.57
N PRO A 54 -4.80 2.72 19.65
CA PRO A 54 -5.13 2.64 18.24
C PRO A 54 -6.31 1.69 17.99
N GLY A 55 -7.20 2.10 17.10
CA GLY A 55 -8.36 1.38 16.61
C GLY A 55 -8.50 1.51 15.10
N ASP A 56 -9.73 1.66 14.61
CA ASP A 56 -10.08 1.78 13.20
C ASP A 56 -9.91 3.20 12.65
N GLU A 57 -9.22 4.08 13.38
CA GLU A 57 -9.00 5.44 12.92
C GLU A 57 -8.15 5.49 11.65
N SER A 58 -8.48 6.43 10.76
CA SER A 58 -7.70 6.71 9.56
C SER A 58 -7.53 8.21 9.45
N TYR A 59 -6.33 8.69 9.14
CA TYR A 59 -6.00 10.10 9.08
C TYR A 59 -5.56 10.45 7.67
N LEU A 60 -6.25 11.38 7.02
CA LEU A 60 -5.94 11.84 5.67
C LEU A 60 -5.57 13.32 5.71
N PHE A 61 -4.49 13.64 5.01
CA PHE A 61 -3.92 14.98 4.91
C PHE A 61 -3.84 15.39 3.44
N VAL A 62 -3.84 16.70 3.22
CA VAL A 62 -3.63 17.31 1.91
C VAL A 62 -2.42 18.24 1.95
N LEU A 63 -1.72 18.31 0.82
CA LEU A 63 -0.65 19.26 0.55
C LEU A 63 -1.24 20.44 -0.23
N VAL A 64 -1.14 21.64 0.34
CA VAL A 64 -1.62 22.89 -0.28
C VAL A 64 -0.44 23.70 -0.78
N ASP A 65 -0.47 24.14 -2.04
CA ASP A 65 0.39 25.24 -2.47
C ASP A 65 -0.27 26.58 -2.08
N THR A 66 0.27 27.21 -1.06
CA THR A 66 -0.23 28.49 -0.53
C THR A 66 -0.11 29.68 -1.48
N SER A 67 0.62 29.54 -2.60
CA SER A 67 0.69 30.59 -3.62
C SER A 67 -0.53 30.60 -4.55
N THR A 68 -1.15 29.43 -4.77
CA THR A 68 -2.32 29.25 -5.64
C THR A 68 -3.58 28.85 -4.87
N ASP A 69 -3.43 28.48 -3.59
CA ASP A 69 -4.44 27.87 -2.74
C ASP A 69 -4.98 26.53 -3.29
N GLU A 70 -4.16 25.83 -4.08
CA GLU A 70 -4.52 24.56 -4.70
C GLU A 70 -4.04 23.36 -3.88
N ILE A 71 -4.86 22.31 -3.86
CA ILE A 71 -4.46 21.00 -3.35
C ILE A 71 -3.61 20.28 -4.41
N VAL A 72 -2.35 20.05 -4.08
CA VAL A 72 -1.33 19.49 -4.98
C VAL A 72 -0.82 18.11 -4.53
N GLY A 73 -1.35 17.56 -3.45
CA GLY A 73 -1.04 16.20 -3.01
C GLY A 73 -1.90 15.76 -1.83
N CYS A 74 -1.80 14.48 -1.49
CA CYS A 74 -2.41 13.87 -0.32
C CYS A 74 -1.51 12.78 0.28
N CYS A 75 -1.76 12.46 1.54
CA CYS A 75 -1.18 11.30 2.21
C CYS A 75 -2.07 10.90 3.38
N GLY A 76 -1.93 9.67 3.86
CA GLY A 76 -2.69 9.24 5.02
C GLY A 76 -1.98 8.18 5.86
N ILE A 77 -2.66 7.81 6.95
CA ILE A 77 -2.23 6.82 7.93
C ILE A 77 -3.45 6.04 8.38
N ASP A 78 -3.39 4.71 8.32
CA ASP A 78 -4.33 3.87 9.06
C ASP A 78 -3.72 3.58 10.44
N ALA A 79 -4.49 3.87 11.50
CA ALA A 79 -4.04 3.70 12.89
C ALA A 79 -3.66 2.25 13.18
N MET A 80 -4.50 1.30 12.72
CA MET A 80 -4.24 -0.12 12.84
C MET A 80 -4.99 -0.90 11.76
N VAL A 81 -4.24 -1.68 10.98
CA VAL A 81 -4.82 -2.57 9.94
C VAL A 81 -5.27 -3.90 10.54
N GLY A 82 -6.16 -4.62 9.84
CA GLY A 82 -6.53 -5.98 10.23
C GLY A 82 -7.61 -6.08 11.32
N ILE A 83 -8.32 -4.99 11.64
CA ILE A 83 -9.36 -4.98 12.68
C ILE A 83 -10.66 -5.61 12.16
N GLU A 84 -11.29 -4.99 11.16
CA GLU A 84 -12.54 -5.48 10.59
C GLU A 84 -12.31 -6.53 9.50
N THR A 85 -11.29 -6.33 8.69
CA THR A 85 -10.93 -7.24 7.59
C THR A 85 -9.43 -7.53 7.66
N PRO A 86 -9.00 -8.81 7.56
CA PRO A 86 -7.59 -9.16 7.57
C PRO A 86 -6.83 -8.43 6.48
N PHE A 87 -5.63 -8.00 6.84
CA PHE A 87 -4.69 -7.42 5.91
C PHE A 87 -3.77 -8.53 5.38
N TYR A 88 -3.93 -8.90 4.11
CA TYR A 88 -3.22 -10.01 3.49
C TYR A 88 -1.92 -9.58 2.82
N SER A 89 -0.89 -10.41 2.93
CA SER A 89 0.37 -10.27 2.21
C SER A 89 0.95 -11.65 1.91
N TYR A 90 1.87 -11.73 0.95
CA TYR A 90 2.75 -12.87 0.82
C TYR A 90 4.03 -12.64 1.63
N ARG A 91 4.35 -13.56 2.55
CA ARG A 91 5.68 -13.65 3.14
C ARG A 91 6.58 -14.46 2.22
N ILE A 92 7.72 -13.91 1.86
CA ILE A 92 8.78 -14.60 1.12
C ILE A 92 9.61 -15.38 2.14
N ASP A 93 9.63 -16.70 2.01
CA ASP A 93 10.38 -17.60 2.90
C ASP A 93 10.91 -18.81 2.11
N GLU A 94 11.70 -19.66 2.75
CA GLU A 94 12.29 -20.85 2.12
C GLU A 94 11.60 -22.14 2.58
N VAL A 95 11.32 -23.04 1.63
CA VAL A 95 11.01 -24.44 1.95
C VAL A 95 12.28 -25.27 1.77
N VAL A 96 12.66 -26.00 2.83
CA VAL A 96 13.84 -26.88 2.80
C VAL A 96 13.43 -28.29 2.40
N HIS A 97 14.04 -28.80 1.33
CA HIS A 97 13.92 -30.18 0.86
C HIS A 97 15.24 -30.90 1.03
N ALA A 98 15.29 -31.88 1.92
CA ALA A 98 16.48 -32.67 2.19
C ALA A 98 16.27 -34.14 1.81
N SER A 99 17.17 -34.69 0.99
CA SER A 99 17.23 -36.12 0.67
C SER A 99 18.62 -36.65 1.02
N PRO A 100 18.79 -37.28 2.19
CA PRO A 100 20.06 -37.89 2.59
C PRO A 100 20.54 -38.95 1.59
N GLN A 101 19.63 -39.72 1.00
CA GLN A 101 19.98 -40.75 0.02
C GLN A 101 20.64 -40.15 -1.23
N LEU A 102 20.16 -38.99 -1.67
CA LEU A 102 20.70 -38.30 -2.84
C LEU A 102 21.76 -37.25 -2.47
N GLN A 103 22.05 -37.05 -1.18
CA GLN A 103 22.89 -35.96 -0.67
C GLN A 103 22.42 -34.58 -1.16
N ILE A 104 21.09 -34.41 -1.30
CA ILE A 104 20.47 -33.15 -1.74
C ILE A 104 19.97 -32.38 -0.52
N HIS A 105 20.24 -31.08 -0.49
CA HIS A 105 19.70 -30.14 0.47
C HIS A 105 19.36 -28.82 -0.23
N ASN A 106 18.12 -28.71 -0.70
CA ASN A 106 17.66 -27.55 -1.46
C ASN A 106 16.85 -26.62 -0.55
N ARG A 107 17.14 -25.33 -0.65
CA ARG A 107 16.32 -24.24 -0.10
C ARG A 107 15.59 -23.60 -1.27
N ILE A 108 14.26 -23.64 -1.26
CA ILE A 108 13.45 -23.20 -2.39
C ILE A 108 12.60 -22.01 -1.94
N PRO A 109 12.71 -20.84 -2.60
CA PRO A 109 11.89 -19.69 -2.26
C PRO A 109 10.40 -19.96 -2.54
N ALA A 110 9.55 -19.54 -1.61
CA ALA A 110 8.11 -19.69 -1.70
C ALA A 110 7.38 -18.49 -1.08
N LEU A 111 6.17 -18.24 -1.59
CA LEU A 111 5.26 -17.21 -1.11
C LEU A 111 4.21 -17.85 -0.20
N PHE A 112 4.12 -17.36 1.03
CA PHE A 112 3.17 -17.83 2.03
C PHE A 112 2.11 -16.76 2.27
N LEU A 113 0.85 -17.05 1.94
CA LEU A 113 -0.25 -16.14 2.25
C LEU A 113 -0.38 -16.00 3.77
N CYS A 114 -0.33 -14.78 4.26
CA CYS A 114 -0.35 -14.47 5.69
C CYS A 114 -1.11 -13.16 5.97
N HIS A 115 -1.25 -12.83 7.24
CA HIS A 115 -1.82 -11.56 7.72
C HIS A 115 -1.00 -10.98 8.88
N ASP A 116 0.32 -11.15 8.81
CA ASP A 116 1.29 -10.87 9.89
C ASP A 116 1.33 -9.37 10.29
N TYR A 117 0.87 -8.47 9.42
CA TYR A 117 0.75 -7.03 9.71
C TYR A 117 -0.56 -6.65 10.43
N SER A 118 -1.49 -7.58 10.67
CA SER A 118 -2.68 -7.29 11.49
C SER A 118 -2.26 -6.71 12.83
N GLY A 119 -2.85 -5.58 13.23
CA GLY A 119 -2.46 -4.89 14.45
C GLY A 119 -1.29 -3.91 14.30
N THR A 120 -0.91 -3.53 13.06
CA THR A 120 0.15 -2.53 12.81
C THR A 120 -0.37 -1.28 12.11
N SER A 121 0.30 -0.15 12.32
CA SER A 121 -0.04 1.12 11.69
C SER A 121 0.51 1.17 10.28
N ARG A 122 -0.23 1.74 9.34
CA ARG A 122 0.14 1.74 7.92
C ARG A 122 0.17 3.15 7.35
N LEU A 123 1.25 3.49 6.64
CA LEU A 123 1.29 4.71 5.83
C LEU A 123 0.59 4.45 4.49
N ILE A 124 -0.30 5.35 4.08
CA ILE A 124 -1.11 5.19 2.86
C ILE A 124 -1.12 6.47 2.01
N ALA A 125 -1.65 6.34 0.79
CA ALA A 125 -2.13 7.40 -0.08
C ALA A 125 -1.12 8.52 -0.39
N LEU A 126 0.20 8.25 -0.41
CA LEU A 126 1.18 9.27 -0.77
C LEU A 126 1.12 9.57 -2.27
N VAL A 127 0.43 10.64 -2.64
CA VAL A 127 0.27 11.07 -4.02
C VAL A 127 0.54 12.57 -4.10
N VAL A 128 1.37 12.99 -5.04
CA VAL A 128 1.65 14.39 -5.34
C VAL A 128 1.44 14.60 -6.84
N ASP A 129 0.78 15.71 -7.19
CA ASP A 129 0.58 16.11 -8.59
C ASP A 129 1.93 16.18 -9.32
N LYS A 130 2.01 15.65 -10.54
CA LYS A 130 3.25 15.53 -11.31
C LYS A 130 4.01 16.86 -11.45
N ALA A 131 3.30 17.98 -11.56
CA ALA A 131 3.94 19.31 -11.65
C ALA A 131 4.62 19.74 -10.34
N HIS A 132 4.28 19.09 -9.22
CA HIS A 132 4.73 19.40 -7.87
C HIS A 132 5.59 18.30 -7.24
N GLN A 133 5.91 17.22 -7.97
CA GLN A 133 6.77 16.11 -7.51
C GLN A 133 8.25 16.52 -7.41
N ASN A 134 8.53 17.51 -6.57
CA ASN A 134 9.86 17.91 -6.18
C ASN A 134 10.22 17.36 -4.79
N GLN A 135 11.51 17.36 -4.47
CA GLN A 135 12.03 16.81 -3.20
C GLN A 135 11.34 17.43 -1.98
N THR A 136 11.06 18.74 -2.00
CA THR A 136 10.46 19.44 -0.87
C THR A 136 9.02 19.00 -0.63
N ALA A 137 8.18 18.96 -1.68
CA ALA A 137 6.78 18.53 -1.58
C ALA A 137 6.68 17.08 -1.10
N MET A 138 7.43 16.17 -1.73
CA MET A 138 7.42 14.75 -1.42
C MET A 138 7.93 14.47 -0.01
N SER A 139 9.05 15.08 0.37
CA SER A 139 9.65 14.91 1.70
C SER A 139 8.75 15.47 2.79
N LEU A 140 8.21 16.68 2.62
CA LEU A 140 7.29 17.30 3.56
C LEU A 140 6.06 16.42 3.77
N LEU A 141 5.41 16.00 2.69
CA LEU A 141 4.16 15.24 2.77
C LEU A 141 4.38 13.83 3.36
N SER A 142 5.48 13.18 3.00
CA SER A 142 5.83 11.87 3.57
C SER A 142 6.13 11.96 5.07
N LYS A 143 7.02 12.89 5.47
CA LYS A 143 7.47 13.05 6.86
C LYS A 143 6.42 13.69 7.77
N ALA A 144 5.48 14.47 7.24
CA ALA A 144 4.36 15.00 8.01
C ALA A 144 3.55 13.88 8.69
N ARG A 145 3.43 12.71 8.04
CA ARG A 145 2.80 11.54 8.66
C ARG A 145 3.58 11.03 9.87
N LEU A 146 4.91 10.90 9.73
CA LEU A 146 5.78 10.46 10.81
C LEU A 146 5.79 11.47 11.98
N LEU A 147 5.80 12.77 11.68
CA LEU A 147 5.69 13.83 12.67
C LEU A 147 4.34 13.79 13.41
N PHE A 148 3.25 13.50 12.70
CA PHE A 148 1.94 13.31 13.31
C PHE A 148 1.93 12.11 14.26
N ILE A 149 2.50 10.97 13.83
CA ILE A 149 2.65 9.78 14.68
C ILE A 149 3.49 10.10 15.92
N ALA A 150 4.62 10.80 15.76
CA ALA A 150 5.49 11.18 16.87
C ALA A 150 4.81 12.14 17.86
N ARG A 151 3.91 13.00 17.37
CA ARG A 151 3.16 13.93 18.21
C ARG A 151 2.04 13.25 19.00
N TYR A 152 1.41 12.23 18.45
CA TYR A 152 0.27 11.52 19.04
C TYR A 152 0.51 10.00 19.08
N PRO A 153 1.56 9.53 19.78
CA PRO A 153 1.96 8.12 19.74
C PRO A 153 0.88 7.17 20.26
N GLU A 154 -0.02 7.63 21.13
CA GLU A 154 -1.16 6.87 21.66
C GLU A 154 -2.18 6.44 20.59
N ARG A 155 -2.19 7.13 19.44
CA ARG A 155 -3.07 6.85 18.30
C ARG A 155 -2.54 5.75 17.38
N PHE A 156 -1.31 5.29 17.60
CA PHE A 156 -0.60 4.41 16.68
C PHE A 156 0.10 3.27 17.40
N THR A 157 0.45 2.25 16.63
CA THR A 157 1.17 1.09 17.10
C THR A 157 2.67 1.32 16.98
N LYS A 158 3.48 0.53 17.70
CA LYS A 158 4.94 0.67 17.67
C LYS A 158 5.57 0.27 16.34
N ARG A 159 4.86 -0.51 15.52
CA ARG A 159 5.33 -0.98 14.21
C ARG A 159 4.54 -0.23 13.15
N ILE A 160 5.27 0.43 12.27
CA ILE A 160 4.71 1.17 11.15
C ILE A 160 5.22 0.48 9.89
N PHE A 161 4.34 0.27 8.92
CA PHE A 161 4.73 -0.28 7.63
C PHE A 161 4.09 0.49 6.49
N VAL A 162 4.55 0.23 5.28
CA VAL A 162 4.05 0.81 4.05
C VAL A 162 4.12 -0.21 2.93
N GLU A 163 3.06 -0.29 2.13
CA GLU A 163 3.06 -1.05 0.88
C GLU A 163 3.42 -0.10 -0.25
N LEU A 164 4.46 -0.44 -1.00
CA LEU A 164 4.83 0.26 -2.22
C LEU A 164 4.27 -0.51 -3.41
N ARG A 165 3.65 0.23 -4.34
CA ARG A 165 3.09 -0.33 -5.57
C ARG A 165 4.14 -1.16 -6.31
N GLY A 166 3.76 -2.36 -6.73
CA GLY A 166 4.59 -3.28 -7.49
C GLY A 166 4.66 -2.97 -8.99
N GLU A 167 5.56 -3.66 -9.68
CA GLU A 167 5.74 -3.51 -11.12
C GLU A 167 4.44 -3.81 -11.89
N SER A 168 4.12 -2.90 -12.81
CA SER A 168 3.06 -3.05 -13.79
C SER A 168 3.37 -2.13 -14.96
N ASP A 169 2.99 -2.54 -16.16
CA ASP A 169 3.21 -1.70 -17.32
C ASP A 169 2.19 -0.53 -17.39
N LYS A 170 2.44 0.40 -18.30
CA LYS A 170 1.55 1.55 -18.58
C LYS A 170 0.14 1.16 -19.04
N HIS A 171 -0.08 -0.09 -19.44
CA HIS A 171 -1.36 -0.65 -19.84
C HIS A 171 -2.02 -1.41 -18.69
N GLY A 172 -1.46 -1.40 -17.48
CA GLY A 172 -1.99 -2.10 -16.32
C GLY A 172 -1.86 -3.62 -16.42
N TYR A 173 -0.88 -4.12 -17.17
CA TYR A 173 -0.46 -5.52 -17.10
C TYR A 173 0.55 -5.71 -15.96
N SER A 174 0.30 -6.67 -15.09
CA SER A 174 1.25 -7.13 -14.07
C SER A 174 1.62 -8.57 -14.38
N ALA A 175 2.91 -8.83 -14.59
CA ALA A 175 3.41 -10.19 -14.85
C ALA A 175 3.12 -11.13 -13.68
N PHE A 176 3.23 -10.62 -12.45
CA PHE A 176 2.90 -11.36 -11.24
C PHE A 176 1.41 -11.73 -11.18
N TRP A 177 0.51 -10.76 -11.40
CA TRP A 177 -0.93 -11.01 -11.40
C TRP A 177 -1.33 -12.05 -12.44
N ASP A 178 -0.80 -11.94 -13.66
CA ASP A 178 -1.13 -12.82 -14.77
C ASP A 178 -0.68 -14.27 -14.50
N ALA A 179 0.45 -14.45 -13.82
CA ALA A 179 1.00 -15.75 -13.45
C ALA A 179 0.36 -16.40 -12.22
N LEU A 180 -0.29 -15.62 -11.35
CA LEU A 180 -0.84 -16.12 -10.09
C LEU A 180 -2.31 -15.73 -9.89
N GLY A 181 -2.58 -14.48 -9.54
CA GLY A 181 -3.91 -14.03 -9.11
C GLY A 181 -5.00 -14.26 -10.16
N LYS A 182 -4.70 -14.02 -11.45
CA LYS A 182 -5.65 -14.20 -12.56
C LYS A 182 -6.25 -15.60 -12.61
N HIS A 183 -5.50 -16.63 -12.23
CA HIS A 183 -5.97 -18.03 -12.24
C HIS A 183 -7.05 -18.31 -11.20
N PHE A 184 -7.10 -17.54 -10.11
CA PHE A 184 -8.08 -17.71 -9.03
C PHE A 184 -9.25 -16.74 -9.15
N PHE A 185 -9.00 -15.52 -9.61
CA PHE A 185 -10.01 -14.45 -9.67
C PHE A 185 -10.69 -14.34 -11.04
N SER A 186 -10.15 -14.99 -12.08
CA SER A 186 -10.68 -14.98 -13.45
C SER A 186 -10.93 -13.57 -14.00
N MET A 187 -10.05 -12.62 -13.66
CA MET A 187 -10.12 -11.22 -14.11
C MET A 187 -8.73 -10.63 -14.32
N ASP A 188 -8.66 -9.57 -15.13
CA ASP A 188 -7.42 -8.82 -15.34
C ASP A 188 -7.01 -8.02 -14.08
N PHE A 189 -5.76 -7.56 -14.09
CA PHE A 189 -5.16 -6.86 -12.95
C PHE A 189 -5.91 -5.55 -12.67
N GLN A 190 -6.21 -4.75 -13.70
CA GLN A 190 -6.91 -3.47 -13.54
C GLN A 190 -8.25 -3.63 -12.83
N LYS A 191 -9.04 -4.64 -13.19
CA LYS A 191 -10.32 -4.93 -12.55
C LYS A 191 -10.13 -5.42 -11.11
N ALA A 192 -9.15 -6.29 -10.88
CA ALA A 192 -8.84 -6.78 -9.54
C ALA A 192 -8.38 -5.66 -8.60
N ASP A 193 -7.49 -4.80 -9.08
CA ASP A 193 -6.98 -3.61 -8.38
C ASP A 193 -8.11 -2.64 -8.04
N TYR A 194 -8.94 -2.29 -9.02
CA TYR A 194 -10.09 -1.43 -8.81
C TYR A 194 -11.05 -2.01 -7.76
N LEU A 195 -11.40 -3.30 -7.88
CA LEU A 195 -12.27 -3.97 -6.90
C LEU A 195 -11.63 -4.01 -5.51
N SER A 196 -10.31 -4.24 -5.39
CA SER A 196 -9.59 -4.20 -4.12
C SER A 196 -9.66 -2.82 -3.46
N GLY A 197 -9.70 -1.75 -4.25
CA GLY A 197 -9.85 -0.38 -3.77
C GLY A 197 -11.29 0.03 -3.40
N VAL A 198 -12.30 -0.48 -4.10
CA VAL A 198 -13.71 -0.01 -3.92
C VAL A 198 -14.65 -0.99 -3.22
N SER A 199 -14.26 -2.25 -3.07
CA SER A 199 -15.08 -3.30 -2.45
C SER A 199 -14.55 -3.70 -1.07
N ASN A 200 -15.34 -4.50 -0.34
CA ASN A 200 -14.84 -5.12 0.88
C ASN A 200 -13.87 -6.24 0.52
N LYS A 201 -12.71 -6.31 1.18
CA LYS A 201 -11.62 -7.23 0.85
C LYS A 201 -11.90 -8.72 1.17
N HIS A 202 -13.17 -9.10 1.43
CA HIS A 202 -13.57 -10.47 1.75
C HIS A 202 -13.28 -11.46 0.62
N PHE A 203 -13.46 -11.04 -0.63
CA PHE A 203 -13.25 -11.91 -1.80
C PHE A 203 -11.82 -12.45 -1.90
N ILE A 204 -10.83 -11.77 -1.30
CA ILE A 204 -9.45 -12.25 -1.21
C ILE A 204 -9.37 -13.55 -0.40
N ALA A 205 -10.06 -13.61 0.73
CA ALA A 205 -10.07 -14.78 1.61
C ALA A 205 -10.75 -16.00 0.96
N ASP A 206 -11.71 -15.74 0.08
CA ASP A 206 -12.48 -16.77 -0.63
C ASP A 206 -11.71 -17.36 -1.82
N LEU A 207 -10.83 -16.58 -2.45
CA LEU A 207 -10.21 -16.93 -3.74
C LEU A 207 -8.72 -17.26 -3.66
N MET A 208 -7.95 -16.66 -2.74
CA MET A 208 -6.49 -16.86 -2.72
C MET A 208 -6.07 -18.27 -2.26
N PRO A 209 -5.03 -18.86 -2.88
CA PRO A 209 -4.51 -20.16 -2.47
C PRO A 209 -3.88 -20.08 -1.08
N ARG A 210 -4.22 -21.05 -0.22
CA ARG A 210 -3.72 -21.13 1.17
C ARG A 210 -2.38 -21.85 1.30
N TYR A 211 -2.00 -22.63 0.28
CA TYR A 211 -0.74 -23.37 0.29
C TYR A 211 0.39 -22.52 -0.30
N PRO A 212 1.64 -22.78 0.11
CA PRO A 212 2.78 -22.00 -0.36
C PRO A 212 2.92 -22.09 -1.88
N ILE A 213 3.20 -20.96 -2.52
CA ILE A 213 3.48 -20.89 -3.96
C ILE A 213 5.00 -20.91 -4.13
N TYR A 214 5.52 -21.98 -4.72
CA TYR A 214 6.95 -22.09 -5.02
C TYR A 214 7.33 -21.10 -6.12
N VAL A 215 8.18 -20.13 -5.81
CA VAL A 215 8.61 -19.10 -6.77
C VAL A 215 9.16 -19.71 -8.07
N PRO A 216 9.98 -20.78 -8.05
CA PRO A 216 10.51 -21.37 -9.28
C PRO A 216 9.46 -22.03 -10.20
N THR A 217 8.21 -22.19 -9.73
CA THR A 217 7.11 -22.71 -10.56
C THR A 217 6.37 -21.62 -11.33
N LEU A 218 6.63 -20.35 -11.01
CA LEU A 218 6.11 -19.21 -11.76
C LEU A 218 6.93 -18.98 -13.04
N PRO A 219 6.34 -18.41 -14.10
CA PRO A 219 7.09 -17.90 -15.25
C PRO A 219 8.21 -16.94 -14.83
N GLU A 220 9.34 -16.94 -15.55
CA GLU A 220 10.53 -16.13 -15.22
C GLU A 220 10.20 -14.63 -15.06
N ASN A 221 9.42 -14.07 -15.99
CA ASN A 221 8.99 -12.68 -15.92
C ASN A 221 8.13 -12.34 -14.69
N ALA A 222 7.43 -13.32 -14.10
CA ALA A 222 6.70 -13.13 -12.86
C ALA A 222 7.60 -13.27 -11.62
N GLN A 223 8.68 -14.06 -11.71
CA GLN A 223 9.69 -14.15 -10.65
C GLN A 223 10.49 -12.85 -10.55
N ASP A 224 10.88 -12.28 -11.69
CA ASP A 224 11.73 -11.08 -11.78
C ASP A 224 11.11 -9.84 -11.16
N VAL A 225 9.78 -9.78 -11.04
CA VAL A 225 9.04 -8.63 -10.50
C VAL A 225 8.67 -8.78 -9.02
N ILE A 226 8.95 -9.93 -8.38
CA ILE A 226 8.65 -10.11 -6.95
C ILE A 226 9.53 -9.19 -6.11
N GLY A 227 8.90 -8.30 -5.34
CA GLY A 227 9.61 -7.31 -4.53
C GLY A 227 10.22 -6.17 -5.36
N VAL A 228 9.76 -5.99 -6.60
CA VAL A 228 10.16 -4.85 -7.45
C VAL A 228 9.07 -3.79 -7.37
N ILE A 229 9.47 -2.57 -6.98
CA ILE A 229 8.57 -1.42 -6.92
C ILE A 229 8.37 -0.81 -8.31
N HIS A 230 7.20 -0.21 -8.52
CA HIS A 230 6.91 0.58 -9.70
C HIS A 230 7.81 1.82 -9.78
N GLU A 231 8.16 2.26 -11.00
CA GLU A 231 9.04 3.42 -11.23
C GLU A 231 8.54 4.69 -10.52
N ASP A 232 7.23 4.96 -10.60
CA ASP A 232 6.56 6.08 -9.92
C ASP A 232 6.65 6.04 -8.37
N SER A 233 7.00 4.88 -7.78
CA SER A 233 7.15 4.72 -6.34
C SER A 233 8.58 5.01 -5.85
N SER A 234 9.56 5.15 -6.73
CA SER A 234 11.00 5.21 -6.38
C SER A 234 11.31 6.35 -5.41
N GLN A 235 10.83 7.57 -5.68
CA GLN A 235 11.08 8.72 -4.81
C GLN A 235 10.45 8.56 -3.43
N SER A 236 9.27 7.93 -3.36
CA SER A 236 8.60 7.63 -2.09
C SER A 236 9.40 6.59 -1.29
N ALA A 237 9.94 5.58 -1.97
CA ALA A 237 10.78 4.56 -1.37
C ALA A 237 12.06 5.18 -0.77
N ASP A 238 12.78 5.99 -1.55
CA ASP A 238 14.02 6.64 -1.10
C ASP A 238 13.82 7.45 0.18
N ILE A 239 12.74 8.25 0.26
CA ILE A 239 12.42 9.04 1.45
C ILE A 239 12.17 8.14 2.67
N LEU A 240 11.53 6.98 2.49
CA LEU A 240 11.22 6.06 3.59
C LEU A 240 12.46 5.30 4.04
N LEU A 241 13.32 4.89 3.09
CA LEU A 241 14.61 4.28 3.39
C LEU A 241 15.50 5.23 4.21
N ASP A 242 15.52 6.52 3.86
CA ASP A 242 16.23 7.56 4.62
C ASP A 242 15.69 7.72 6.06
N GLU A 243 14.40 7.43 6.28
CA GLU A 243 13.75 7.43 7.60
C GLU A 243 13.91 6.09 8.34
N GLY A 244 14.64 5.13 7.75
CA GLY A 244 14.97 3.84 8.37
C GLY A 244 13.94 2.73 8.14
N PHE A 245 13.00 2.90 7.21
CA PHE A 245 12.16 1.79 6.74
C PHE A 245 13.03 0.80 5.97
N GLU A 246 12.68 -0.49 6.04
CA GLU A 246 13.48 -1.54 5.39
C GLU A 246 12.57 -2.66 4.90
N PHE A 247 12.89 -3.26 3.76
CA PHE A 247 12.12 -4.36 3.23
C PHE A 247 12.23 -5.59 4.16
N ARG A 248 11.09 -6.11 4.62
CA ARG A 248 11.03 -7.23 5.59
C ARG A 248 10.64 -8.57 4.98
N GLY A 249 10.73 -8.71 3.66
CA GLY A 249 10.40 -9.99 2.98
C GLY A 249 8.91 -10.25 2.85
N TYR A 250 8.09 -9.19 2.78
CA TYR A 250 6.65 -9.28 2.55
C TYR A 250 6.27 -8.50 1.30
N VAL A 251 5.40 -9.07 0.47
CA VAL A 251 4.94 -8.44 -0.76
C VAL A 251 3.41 -8.44 -0.87
N ASP A 252 2.87 -7.49 -1.62
CA ASP A 252 1.45 -7.42 -1.96
C ASP A 252 1.00 -8.68 -2.73
N ILE A 253 -0.26 -9.06 -2.54
CA ILE A 253 -0.81 -10.30 -3.13
C ILE A 253 -1.28 -10.14 -4.58
N PHE A 254 -1.41 -8.91 -5.07
CA PHE A 254 -1.87 -8.59 -6.41
C PHE A 254 -0.70 -8.28 -7.35
N ASP A 255 0.24 -7.44 -6.93
CA ASP A 255 1.33 -6.95 -7.79
C ASP A 255 2.75 -7.29 -7.31
N ALA A 256 2.88 -7.97 -6.17
CA ALA A 256 4.14 -8.31 -5.53
C ALA A 256 5.06 -7.11 -5.21
N GLY A 257 4.50 -5.91 -5.08
CA GLY A 257 5.17 -4.75 -4.53
C GLY A 257 5.62 -4.95 -3.09
N THR A 258 6.65 -4.23 -2.66
CA THR A 258 7.31 -4.45 -1.38
C THR A 258 6.57 -3.84 -0.19
N ASN A 259 6.58 -4.54 0.94
CA ASN A 259 6.20 -4.00 2.23
C ASN A 259 7.47 -3.67 3.05
N HIS A 260 7.63 -2.40 3.38
CA HIS A 260 8.71 -1.90 4.24
C HIS A 260 8.19 -1.60 5.66
#